data_AF-S8DTM2-F1
#
_entry.id   AF-S8DTM2-F1
#
_cell.length_a   1.000
_cell.length_b   1.000
_cell.length_c   1.000
_cell.angle_alpha   90.00
_cell.angle_beta   90.00
_cell.angle_gamma   90.00
#
_symmetry.space_group_name_H-M   'P 1'
#
loop_
_entity.id
_entity.type
_entity.pdbx_description
1 polymer ?
#
loop_
_entity_poly.entity_id
_entity_poly.type
_entity_poly.pdbx_seq_one_letter_code
_entity_poly.pdbx_strand_id
1 'polypeptide(L)' 'AVAWRDAPNKTTRKKLYKKYGVRWSEFWRLPYWDPTKFVVIDGMHSLFLCIVQHHMR' A
#
# COMPACT_ATOMS: atom_id res chain seq x y z
N ALA A 1 7.75 -0.42 4.19
CA ALA A 1 7.90 -0.15 2.73
C ALA A 1 9.33 -0.31 2.21
N VAL A 2 10.36 0.13 2.93
CA VAL A 2 11.78 0.08 2.51
C VAL A 2 12.22 -1.33 2.09
N ALA A 3 11.93 -2.35 2.92
CA ALA A 3 12.24 -3.75 2.61
C ALA A 3 11.56 -4.30 1.34
N TRP A 4 10.42 -3.73 0.91
CA TRP A 4 9.77 -4.12 -0.35
C TRP A 4 10.48 -3.48 -1.56
N ARG A 5 10.93 -2.22 -1.44
CA ARG A 5 11.70 -1.53 -2.48
C ARG A 5 13.02 -2.25 -2.74
N ASP A 6 13.75 -2.53 -1.65
CA ASP A 6 15.11 -3.09 -1.70
C ASP A 6 15.12 -4.59 -1.96
N ALA A 7 13.96 -5.25 -2.04
CA ALA A 7 13.88 -6.65 -2.41
C ALA A 7 14.35 -6.87 -3.87
N PRO A 8 15.29 -7.80 -4.11
CA PRO A 8 15.90 -8.00 -5.43
C PRO A 8 14.97 -8.73 -6.40
N ASN A 9 14.08 -9.60 -5.88
CA ASN A 9 13.26 -10.48 -6.70
C ASN A 9 11.78 -10.12 -6.61
N LYS A 10 11.09 -10.18 -7.75
CA LYS A 10 9.63 -9.96 -7.86
C LYS A 10 8.83 -10.93 -6.98
N THR A 11 9.32 -12.15 -6.79
CA THR A 11 8.73 -13.15 -5.90
C THR A 11 8.83 -12.74 -4.44
N THR A 12 9.97 -12.20 -4.02
CA THR A 12 10.19 -11.68 -2.66
C THR A 12 9.33 -10.46 -2.40
N ARG A 13 9.19 -9.55 -3.38
CA ARG A 13 8.22 -8.44 -3.34
C ARG A 13 6.78 -8.92 -3.15
N LYS A 14 6.35 -9.95 -3.89
CA LYS A 14 5.01 -10.55 -3.72
C LYS A 14 4.83 -11.17 -2.33
N LYS A 15 5.83 -11.88 -1.81
CA LYS A 15 5.78 -12.46 -0.45
C LYS A 15 5.71 -11.37 0.63
N LEU A 16 6.51 -10.32 0.52
CA LEU A 16 6.49 -9.16 1.41
C LEU A 16 5.15 -8.42 1.35
N TYR A 17 4.60 -8.23 0.15
CA TYR A 17 3.27 -7.64 -0.03
C TYR A 17 2.18 -8.52 0.59
N LYS A 18 2.21 -9.85 0.39
CA LYS A 18 1.23 -10.75 1.01
C LYS A 18 1.35 -10.80 2.53
N LYS A 19 2.55 -10.61 3.08
CA LYS A 19 2.80 -10.65 4.53
C LYS A 19 2.42 -9.35 5.24
N TYR A 20 2.71 -8.19 4.63
CA TYR A 20 2.56 -6.88 5.28
C TYR A 20 1.52 -5.97 4.63
N GLY A 21 1.01 -6.29 3.43
CA GLY A 21 0.07 -5.47 2.67
C GLY A 21 0.67 -4.17 2.11
N VAL A 22 1.95 -3.87 2.40
CA VAL A 22 2.56 -2.59 2.07
C VAL A 22 3.39 -2.68 0.80
N ARG A 23 3.14 -1.75 -0.14
CA ARG A 23 3.93 -1.54 -1.36
C ARG A 23 4.70 -0.22 -1.29
N TRP A 24 5.88 -0.18 -1.91
CA TRP A 24 6.61 1.08 -2.06
C TRP A 24 6.03 1.92 -3.20
N SER A 25 5.85 3.21 -2.92
CA SER A 25 5.40 4.25 -3.85
C SER A 25 6.15 5.54 -3.53
N GLU A 26 6.16 6.49 -4.45
CA GLU A 26 6.83 7.79 -4.29
C GLU A 26 6.25 8.61 -3.14
N PHE A 27 5.00 8.34 -2.75
CA PHE A 27 4.35 8.93 -1.58
C PHE A 27 5.10 8.67 -0.26
N TRP A 28 5.92 7.63 -0.16
CA TRP A 28 6.75 7.36 1.03
C TRP A 28 7.94 8.31 1.20
N ARG A 29 8.22 9.19 0.21
CA ARG A 29 9.26 10.23 0.35
C ARG A 29 8.77 11.47 1.09
N LEU A 30 7.46 11.65 1.24
CA LEU A 30 6.90 12.82 1.88
C LEU A 30 6.83 12.59 3.40
N PRO A 31 7.57 13.36 4.23
CA PRO A 31 7.67 13.11 5.68
C PRO A 31 6.36 13.35 6.43
N TYR A 32 5.42 14.10 5.85
CA TYR A 32 4.08 14.33 6.39
C TYR A 32 3.06 13.26 5.98
N TRP A 33 3.40 12.41 5.01
CA TRP A 33 2.48 11.45 4.41
C TRP A 33 2.83 10.03 4.85
N ASP A 34 2.12 9.55 5.85
CA ASP A 34 2.24 8.18 6.35
C ASP A 34 1.04 7.35 5.87
N PRO A 35 1.15 6.65 4.73
CA PRO A 35 0.02 5.90 4.19
C PRO A 35 -0.43 4.78 5.12
N THR A 36 0.41 4.30 6.05
CA THR A 36 -0.02 3.33 7.07
C THR A 36 -0.97 3.92 8.10
N LYS A 37 -0.89 5.22 8.39
CA LYS A 37 -1.83 5.93 9.27
C LYS A 37 -3.11 6.39 8.57
N PHE A 38 -3.05 6.60 7.26
CA PHE A 38 -4.19 7.01 6.43
C PHE A 38 -4.92 5.84 5.74
N VAL A 39 -4.54 4.58 6.06
CA VAL A 39 -5.23 3.34 5.61
C VAL A 39 -6.50 3.04 6.41
N VAL A 40 -6.95 3.95 7.28
CA VAL A 40 -8.33 3.93 7.75
C VAL A 40 -9.21 4.33 6.57
N ILE A 41 -9.54 3.32 5.77
CA ILE A 41 -10.51 3.41 4.68
C ILE A 41 -11.80 3.82 5.36
N ASP A 42 -12.23 5.06 5.15
CA ASP A 42 -13.60 5.43 5.44
C ASP A 42 -14.47 4.54 4.56
N GLY A 43 -15.03 3.49 5.17
CA GLY A 43 -15.73 2.42 4.47
C GLY A 43 -16.88 2.99 3.65
N MET A 44 -17.50 4.06 4.14
CA MET A 44 -18.60 4.74 3.46
C MET A 44 -18.13 5.36 2.14
N HIS A 45 -17.12 6.24 2.14
CA HIS A 45 -16.67 6.90 0.91
C HIS A 45 -15.98 5.95 -0.05
N SER A 46 -15.18 5.00 0.45
CA SER A 46 -14.41 4.11 -0.41
C SER A 46 -15.27 3.06 -1.11
N LEU A 47 -16.28 2.51 -0.42
CA LEU A 47 -17.25 1.60 -1.02
C LEU A 47 -18.16 2.34 -2.01
N PHE A 48 -18.60 3.55 -1.68
CA PHE A 48 -19.51 4.33 -2.53
C PHE A 48 -18.86 4.82 -3.82
N LEU A 49 -17.56 5.17 -3.77
CA LEU A 49 -16.78 5.57 -4.94
C LEU A 49 -16.18 4.37 -5.73
N CYS A 50 -16.44 3.13 -5.31
CA CYS A 50 -15.91 1.90 -5.92
C CYS A 50 -14.36 1.84 -6.08
N ILE A 51 -13.63 2.72 -5.39
CA ILE A 51 -12.16 2.79 -5.43
C ILE A 51 -11.52 1.57 -4.79
N VAL A 52 -12.23 0.87 -3.89
CA VAL A 52 -11.77 -0.38 -3.31
C VAL A 52 -11.52 -1.44 -4.41
N GLN A 53 -12.35 -1.52 -5.45
CA GLN A 53 -12.12 -2.47 -6.56
C GLN A 53 -10.90 -2.12 -7.42
N HIS A 54 -10.55 -0.85 -7.54
CA HIS A 54 -9.40 -0.42 -8.33
C HIS A 54 -8.07 -0.48 -7.55
N HIS A 55 -8.13 -0.31 -6.22
CA HIS A 55 -6.94 -0.27 -5.37
C HIS A 55 -6.65 -1.58 -4.63
N MET A 56 -7.66 -2.41 -4.34
CA MET A 56 -7.49 -3.76 -3.81
C MET A 56 -7.51 -4.77 -4.96
N ARG A 57 -6.33 -5.17 -5.44
CA ARG A 57 -6.14 -6.27 -6.40
C ARG A 57 -5.06 -7.23 -5.93
#